data_AF-A0A7K6GTI6-F1
#
_entry.id   AF-A0A7K6GTI6-F1
#
_cell.length_a   1.000
_cell.length_b   1.000
_cell.length_c   1.000
_cell.angle_alpha   90.00
_cell.angle_beta   90.00
_cell.angle_gamma   90.00
#
_symmetry.space_group_name_H-M   'P 1'
#
loop_
_entity.id
_entity.type
_entity.pdbx_description
1 polymer ?
#
loop_
_entity_poly.entity_id
_entity_poly.type
_entity_poly.pdbx_seq_one_letter_code
_entity_poly.pdbx_strand_id
1 'polypeptide(L)'
;FREQPIFSTRAHVFQIDPNTKKNWVPTSKHAVTVSYFYDSTRNVYRIISLDGSKAIINSTITPNMTFTKTSQKFGQWADSRANTVYGLGFSSEHHLSKFAEKFQEFKEAARIAKEKSHEKMELTSTPSQESAGGDIQSPLTPESINGTDDERAMPEVTQNSEPRAEPTQNALPFTHSSTISKHWEAELAALKGNNAKLTAALLESTANVKQWKQQLAAYQEEAERLHKRVTELECVSSQANAVHTHKTELNQTIQELEATLKKKEEEIEGLKAEIENARELQAQRDSLTQKLQ
;
A
#
# COMPACT_ATOMS: atom_id res chain seq x y z
N PHE A 1 1.92 15.81 17.75
CA PHE A 1 2.73 15.38 16.60
C PHE A 1 1.96 15.71 15.33
N ARG A 2 2.52 16.55 14.44
CA ARG A 2 1.90 16.83 13.13
C ARG A 2 2.36 15.75 12.16
N GLU A 3 1.42 15.06 11.52
CA GLU A 3 1.74 14.12 10.43
C GLU A 3 2.51 14.85 9.33
N GLN A 4 3.68 14.35 8.95
CA GLN A 4 4.47 14.93 7.87
C GLN A 4 4.05 14.30 6.53
N PRO A 5 4.00 15.08 5.44
CA PRO A 5 3.69 14.54 4.12
C PRO A 5 4.84 13.67 3.60
N ILE A 6 4.50 12.53 3.01
CA ILE A 6 5.46 11.59 2.40
C ILE A 6 5.88 12.09 1.01
N PHE A 7 4.93 12.67 0.28
CA PHE A 7 5.16 13.27 -1.02
C PHE A 7 4.26 14.49 -1.15
N SER A 8 4.75 15.56 -1.79
CA SER A 8 3.99 16.77 -2.06
C SER A 8 4.25 17.25 -3.48
N THR A 9 3.20 17.76 -4.13
CA THR A 9 3.27 18.42 -5.44
C THR A 9 2.29 19.59 -5.51
N ARG A 10 2.32 20.36 -6.60
CA ARG A 10 1.45 21.51 -6.83
C ARG A 10 0.53 21.25 -8.03
N ALA A 11 -0.77 21.43 -7.85
CA ALA A 11 -1.77 21.25 -8.89
C ALA A 11 -3.01 22.13 -8.67
N HIS A 12 -3.73 22.44 -9.74
CA HIS A 12 -5.10 22.96 -9.65
C HIS A 12 -6.05 21.81 -9.37
N VAL A 13 -6.96 21.99 -8.41
CA VAL A 13 -7.87 20.94 -7.97
C VAL A 13 -9.26 21.17 -8.55
N PHE A 14 -9.85 20.10 -9.07
CA PHE A 14 -11.19 20.06 -9.63
C PHE A 14 -11.97 18.90 -9.00
N GLN A 15 -13.29 19.02 -9.00
CA GLN A 15 -14.19 17.93 -8.68
C GLN A 15 -15.30 17.85 -9.73
N ILE A 16 -15.84 16.65 -9.95
CA ILE A 16 -17.06 16.53 -10.74
C ILE A 16 -18.22 17.14 -9.95
N ASP A 17 -19.01 17.99 -10.61
CA ASP A 17 -20.23 18.55 -10.07
C ASP A 17 -21.16 17.43 -9.55
N PRO A 18 -21.54 17.46 -8.26
CA PRO A 18 -22.39 16.42 -7.68
C PRO A 18 -23.77 16.35 -8.32
N ASN A 19 -24.27 17.44 -8.90
CA ASN A 19 -25.59 17.51 -9.53
C ASN A 19 -25.58 16.94 -10.95
N THR A 20 -24.62 17.39 -11.77
CA THR A 20 -24.59 17.01 -13.20
C THR A 20 -23.79 15.74 -13.48
N LYS A 21 -22.89 15.33 -12.57
CA LYS A 21 -21.98 14.17 -12.68
C LYS A 21 -21.13 14.12 -13.96
N LYS A 22 -21.07 15.22 -14.71
CA LYS A 22 -20.39 15.32 -16.01
C LYS A 22 -19.41 16.48 -16.11
N ASN A 23 -19.68 17.57 -15.40
CA ASN A 23 -18.90 18.80 -15.52
C ASN A 23 -17.83 18.88 -14.44
N TRP A 24 -16.63 19.32 -14.82
CA TRP A 24 -15.57 19.67 -13.88
C TRP A 24 -15.79 21.05 -13.29
N VAL A 25 -15.76 21.14 -11.97
CA VAL A 25 -15.86 22.39 -11.21
C VAL A 25 -14.53 22.64 -10.51
N PRO A 26 -13.91 23.82 -10.66
CA PRO A 26 -12.68 24.15 -9.96
C PRO A 26 -12.94 24.25 -8.46
N THR A 27 -12.16 23.52 -7.68
CA THR A 27 -12.19 23.55 -6.21
C THR A 27 -11.16 24.54 -5.64
N SER A 28 -10.09 24.83 -6.39
CA SER A 28 -9.10 25.85 -6.03
C SER A 28 -8.94 26.90 -7.14
N LYS A 29 -8.79 28.18 -6.76
CA LYS A 29 -8.55 29.28 -7.73
C LYS A 29 -7.13 29.28 -8.30
N HIS A 30 -6.18 28.82 -7.50
CA HIS A 30 -4.76 28.71 -7.88
C HIS A 30 -4.28 27.27 -7.69
N ALA A 31 -3.08 26.98 -8.17
CA ALA A 31 -2.41 25.74 -7.81
C ALA A 31 -2.22 25.70 -6.29
N VAL A 32 -2.58 24.58 -5.68
CA VAL A 32 -2.44 24.31 -4.24
C VAL A 32 -1.51 23.13 -4.04
N THR A 33 -1.03 22.96 -2.81
CA THR A 33 -0.21 21.80 -2.46
C THR A 33 -1.12 20.58 -2.27
N VAL A 34 -0.81 19.50 -2.96
CA VAL A 34 -1.46 18.20 -2.87
C VAL A 34 -0.43 17.20 -2.36
N SER A 35 -0.74 16.54 -1.25
CA SER A 35 0.24 15.71 -0.55
C SER A 35 -0.33 14.36 -0.17
N TYR A 36 0.54 13.34 -0.18
CA TYR A 36 0.25 12.03 0.40
C TYR A 36 0.70 12.00 1.85
N PHE A 37 -0.16 11.48 2.72
CA PHE A 37 0.09 11.29 4.14
C PHE A 37 -0.15 9.83 4.50
N TYR A 38 0.57 9.34 5.52
CA TYR A 38 0.24 8.11 6.20
C TYR A 38 -0.25 8.43 7.60
N ASP A 39 -1.49 8.03 7.88
CA ASP A 39 -2.13 8.15 9.18
C ASP A 39 -1.84 6.85 9.94
N SER A 40 -0.89 6.91 10.86
CA SER A 40 -0.45 5.75 11.65
C SER A 40 -1.51 5.27 12.64
N THR A 41 -2.43 6.16 13.05
CA THR A 41 -3.50 5.83 13.99
C THR A 41 -4.54 4.93 13.32
N ARG A 42 -4.88 5.25 12.08
CA ARG A 42 -5.84 4.47 11.28
C ARG A 42 -5.18 3.47 10.35
N ASN A 43 -3.84 3.46 10.28
CA ASN A 43 -3.05 2.63 9.38
C ASN A 43 -3.50 2.75 7.91
N VAL A 44 -3.67 3.99 7.43
CA VAL A 44 -4.15 4.28 6.07
C VAL A 44 -3.34 5.38 5.39
N TYR A 45 -3.27 5.32 4.06
CA TYR A 45 -2.70 6.39 3.24
C TYR A 45 -3.80 7.33 2.74
N ARG A 46 -3.51 8.63 2.70
CA ARG A 46 -4.47 9.68 2.34
C ARG A 46 -3.85 10.72 1.42
N ILE A 47 -4.64 11.21 0.47
CA ILE A 47 -4.35 12.39 -0.32
C ILE A 47 -5.04 13.56 0.34
N ILE A 48 -4.27 14.57 0.75
CA ILE A 48 -4.77 15.76 1.42
C ILE A 48 -4.31 17.00 0.67
N SER A 49 -5.24 17.93 0.49
CA SER A 49 -4.94 19.27 -0.04
C SER A 49 -5.80 20.30 0.69
N LEU A 50 -5.19 21.42 1.03
CA LEU A 50 -5.81 22.53 1.73
C LEU A 50 -5.83 23.77 0.82
N ASP A 51 -6.95 24.49 0.81
CA ASP A 51 -7.05 25.85 0.29
C ASP A 51 -7.31 26.79 1.47
N GLY A 52 -6.27 27.53 1.87
CA GLY A 52 -6.25 28.23 3.16
C GLY A 52 -6.38 27.24 4.33
N SER A 53 -7.41 27.42 5.16
CA SER A 53 -7.72 26.53 6.29
C SER A 53 -8.69 25.40 5.94
N LYS A 54 -9.24 25.39 4.72
CA LYS A 54 -10.26 24.43 4.30
C LYS A 54 -9.62 23.23 3.60
N ALA A 55 -9.94 22.02 4.06
CA ALA A 55 -9.60 20.80 3.33
C ALA A 55 -10.48 20.70 2.07
N ILE A 56 -9.82 20.68 0.91
CA ILE A 56 -10.46 20.56 -0.41
C ILE A 56 -10.26 19.20 -1.04
N ILE A 57 -9.25 18.45 -0.58
CA ILE A 57 -9.10 17.02 -0.83
C ILE A 57 -8.81 16.34 0.51
N ASN A 58 -9.54 15.27 0.77
CA ASN A 58 -9.31 14.40 1.91
C ASN A 58 -9.73 12.97 1.54
N SER A 59 -8.93 12.34 0.69
CA SER A 59 -9.25 11.06 0.06
C SER A 59 -8.39 9.96 0.68
N THR A 60 -9.03 8.92 1.24
CA THR A 60 -8.32 7.73 1.74
C THR A 60 -8.09 6.77 0.58
N ILE A 61 -6.83 6.39 0.35
CA ILE A 61 -6.45 5.51 -0.75
C ILE A 61 -6.87 4.08 -0.42
N THR A 62 -7.64 3.46 -1.31
CA THR A 62 -8.04 2.06 -1.20
C THR A 62 -7.45 1.22 -2.33
N PRO A 63 -7.26 -0.11 -2.16
CA PRO A 63 -6.60 -0.95 -3.17
C PRO A 63 -7.30 -0.99 -4.54
N ASN A 64 -8.61 -0.73 -4.55
CA ASN A 64 -9.44 -0.70 -5.76
C ASN A 64 -9.54 0.69 -6.41
N MET A 65 -8.90 1.72 -5.85
CA MET A 65 -8.84 3.03 -6.50
C MET A 65 -7.89 3.03 -7.70
N THR A 66 -8.24 3.80 -8.71
CA THR A 66 -7.43 3.99 -9.91
C THR A 66 -7.28 5.46 -10.22
N PHE A 67 -6.03 5.89 -10.44
CA PHE A 67 -5.73 7.20 -11.00
C PHE A 67 -5.57 7.09 -12.52
N THR A 68 -6.42 7.78 -13.26
CA THR A 68 -6.47 7.76 -14.71
C THR A 68 -5.97 9.10 -15.27
N LYS A 69 -4.93 9.05 -16.11
CA LYS A 69 -4.48 10.22 -16.89
C LYS A 69 -5.45 10.44 -18.06
N THR A 70 -6.06 11.61 -18.17
CA THR A 70 -7.03 11.92 -19.24
C THR A 70 -6.54 13.02 -20.19
N SER A 71 -5.42 13.67 -19.87
CA SER A 71 -4.65 14.48 -20.82
C SER A 71 -3.17 14.50 -20.44
N GLN A 72 -2.34 15.24 -21.20
CA GLN A 72 -0.91 15.39 -20.93
C GLN A 72 -0.60 15.96 -19.54
N LYS A 73 -1.49 16.78 -18.98
CA LYS A 73 -1.28 17.47 -17.69
C LYS A 73 -2.43 17.30 -16.72
N PHE A 74 -3.39 16.43 -17.01
CA PHE A 74 -4.57 16.22 -16.18
C PHE A 74 -4.81 14.74 -15.90
N GLY A 75 -5.13 14.44 -14.65
CA GLY A 75 -5.55 13.10 -14.24
C GLY A 75 -6.58 13.16 -13.11
N GLN A 76 -7.27 12.04 -12.90
CA GLN A 76 -8.42 11.95 -12.01
C GLN A 76 -8.49 10.61 -11.28
N TRP A 77 -9.20 10.58 -10.14
CA TRP A 77 -9.60 9.34 -9.48
C TRP A 77 -10.99 9.51 -8.85
N ALA A 78 -11.72 8.40 -8.77
CA ALA A 78 -13.00 8.34 -8.06
C ALA A 78 -12.78 7.97 -6.59
N ASP A 79 -13.44 8.68 -5.69
CA ASP A 79 -13.51 8.34 -4.27
C ASP A 79 -14.95 8.01 -3.88
N SER A 80 -15.24 6.71 -3.80
CA SER A 80 -16.57 6.21 -3.44
C SER A 80 -16.98 6.60 -2.02
N ARG A 81 -16.03 6.74 -1.09
CA ARG A 81 -16.32 7.13 0.31
C ARG A 81 -16.74 8.60 0.37
N ALA A 82 -16.08 9.46 -0.39
CA ALA A 82 -16.42 10.87 -0.49
C ALA A 82 -17.54 11.15 -1.53
N ASN A 83 -18.00 10.13 -2.25
CA ASN A 83 -18.99 10.22 -3.34
C ASN A 83 -18.67 11.32 -4.38
N THR A 84 -17.38 11.45 -4.71
CA THR A 84 -16.89 12.48 -5.64
C THR A 84 -15.77 11.92 -6.52
N VAL A 85 -15.48 12.64 -7.61
CA VAL A 85 -14.33 12.36 -8.48
C VAL A 85 -13.43 13.58 -8.42
N TYR A 86 -12.20 13.37 -8.00
CA TYR A 86 -11.18 14.43 -7.94
C TYR A 86 -10.39 14.46 -9.25
N GLY A 87 -10.05 15.67 -9.69
CA GLY A 87 -9.22 15.94 -10.86
C GLY A 87 -8.09 16.89 -10.50
N LEU A 88 -6.91 16.65 -11.05
CA LEU A 88 -5.71 17.46 -10.82
C LEU A 88 -5.11 17.92 -12.13
N GLY A 89 -4.98 19.23 -12.28
CA GLY A 89 -4.26 19.88 -13.39
C GLY A 89 -2.86 20.32 -12.96
N PHE A 90 -1.84 19.69 -13.54
CA PHE A 90 -0.43 19.91 -13.23
C PHE A 90 0.23 20.93 -14.18
N SER A 91 1.36 21.51 -13.77
CA SER A 91 2.12 22.45 -14.62
C SER A 91 2.87 21.76 -15.77
N SER A 92 3.24 20.49 -15.59
CA SER A 92 4.00 19.69 -16.55
C SER A 92 3.53 18.23 -16.57
N GLU A 93 3.80 17.54 -17.68
CA GLU A 93 3.57 16.09 -17.82
C GLU A 93 4.38 15.29 -16.80
N HIS A 94 5.60 15.76 -16.51
CA HIS A 94 6.47 15.14 -15.50
C HIS A 94 5.79 15.10 -14.12
N HIS A 95 5.17 16.19 -13.68
CA HIS A 95 4.46 16.21 -12.40
C HIS A 95 3.23 15.28 -12.40
N LEU A 96 2.48 15.20 -13.49
CA LEU A 96 1.37 14.26 -13.64
C LEU A 96 1.85 12.81 -13.55
N SER A 97 2.89 12.47 -14.30
CA SER A 97 3.45 11.12 -14.31
C SER A 97 4.01 10.74 -12.94
N LYS A 98 4.71 11.65 -12.27
CA LYS A 98 5.23 11.39 -10.93
C LYS A 98 4.13 11.18 -9.89
N PHE A 99 3.05 11.97 -9.97
CA PHE A 99 1.90 11.78 -9.10
C PHE A 99 1.21 10.43 -9.34
N ALA A 100 1.08 10.00 -10.59
CA ALA A 100 0.49 8.71 -10.95
C ALA A 100 1.32 7.52 -10.45
N GLU A 101 2.66 7.60 -10.55
CA GLU A 101 3.57 6.60 -9.97
C GLU A 101 3.36 6.48 -8.46
N LYS A 102 3.36 7.62 -7.75
CA LYS A 102 3.12 7.66 -6.31
C LYS A 102 1.75 7.13 -5.93
N PHE A 103 0.73 7.38 -6.75
CA PHE A 103 -0.60 6.81 -6.54
C PHE A 103 -0.56 5.28 -6.53
N GLN A 104 0.15 4.65 -7.48
CA GLN A 104 0.28 3.19 -7.53
C GLN A 104 1.07 2.65 -6.33
N GLU A 105 2.18 3.30 -5.97
CA GLU A 105 3.00 2.95 -4.81
C GLU A 105 2.17 2.95 -3.50
N PHE A 106 1.40 4.02 -3.27
CA PHE A 106 0.59 4.12 -2.05
C PHE A 106 -0.68 3.29 -2.09
N LYS A 107 -1.19 2.95 -3.28
CA LYS A 107 -2.27 1.96 -3.44
C LYS A 107 -1.80 0.57 -3.01
N GLU A 108 -0.60 0.18 -3.40
CA GLU A 108 0.00 -1.10 -2.99
C GLU A 108 0.33 -1.11 -1.50
N ALA A 109 0.90 -0.02 -0.97
CA ALA A 109 1.13 0.12 0.47
C ALA A 109 -0.18 0.06 1.28
N ALA A 110 -1.28 0.62 0.77
CA ALA A 110 -2.60 0.52 1.39
C ALA A 110 -3.16 -0.92 1.38
N ARG A 111 -2.87 -1.73 0.35
CA ARG A 111 -3.22 -3.16 0.31
C ARG A 111 -2.52 -3.91 1.44
N ILE A 112 -1.20 -3.76 1.53
CA ILE A 112 -0.37 -4.41 2.55
C ILE A 112 -0.79 -3.97 3.97
N ALA A 113 -1.04 -2.67 4.17
CA ALA A 113 -1.49 -2.16 5.46
C ALA A 113 -2.83 -2.79 5.90
N LYS A 114 -3.75 -3.00 4.95
CA LYS A 114 -5.05 -3.63 5.21
C LYS A 114 -4.91 -5.11 5.51
N GLU A 115 -4.09 -5.85 4.77
CA GLU A 115 -3.80 -7.27 5.02
C GLU A 115 -3.17 -7.49 6.40
N LYS A 116 -2.13 -6.70 6.75
CA LYS A 116 -1.50 -6.76 8.07
C LYS A 116 -2.48 -6.47 9.22
N SER A 117 -3.44 -5.58 9.00
CA SER A 117 -4.48 -5.30 10.00
C SER A 117 -5.50 -6.43 10.15
N HIS A 118 -5.79 -7.16 9.06
CA HIS A 118 -6.69 -8.32 9.06
C HIS A 118 -6.03 -9.53 9.72
N GLU A 119 -4.76 -9.82 9.39
CA GLU A 119 -3.98 -10.90 10.05
C GLU A 119 -3.83 -10.67 11.55
N LYS A 120 -3.62 -9.41 11.98
CA LYS A 120 -3.54 -9.07 13.41
C LYS A 120 -4.86 -9.32 14.15
N MET A 121 -6.00 -9.24 13.47
CA MET A 121 -7.31 -9.55 14.08
C MET A 121 -7.62 -11.05 14.08
N GLU A 122 -7.22 -11.80 13.05
CA GLU A 122 -7.40 -13.26 13.03
C GLU A 122 -6.50 -13.99 14.05
N LEU A 123 -5.26 -13.53 14.26
CA LEU A 123 -4.33 -14.14 15.23
C LEU A 123 -4.66 -13.85 16.70
N THR A 124 -5.58 -12.93 17.00
CA THR A 124 -6.09 -12.70 18.36
C THR A 124 -7.38 -13.46 18.65
N SER A 125 -7.88 -14.22 17.69
CA SER A 125 -9.19 -14.91 17.76
C SER A 125 -9.07 -16.40 18.13
N THR A 126 -7.89 -16.90 18.47
CA THR A 126 -7.69 -18.27 18.95
C THR A 126 -8.14 -18.41 20.40
N PRO A 127 -9.17 -19.21 20.73
CA PRO A 127 -9.45 -19.56 22.12
C PRO A 127 -8.37 -20.55 22.57
N SER A 128 -7.49 -20.12 23.47
CA SER A 128 -6.66 -21.04 24.25
C SER A 128 -7.57 -21.84 25.18
N GLN A 129 -7.87 -23.08 24.83
CA GLN A 129 -8.38 -24.09 25.77
C GLN A 129 -7.31 -25.16 25.96
N GLU A 130 -6.57 -25.06 27.06
CA GLU A 130 -5.87 -26.17 27.68
C GLU A 130 -6.43 -26.35 29.10
N SER A 131 -7.38 -27.27 29.28
CA SER A 131 -7.41 -28.27 30.36
C SER A 131 -8.77 -28.94 30.52
N ALA A 132 -8.71 -30.28 30.57
CA ALA A 132 -9.49 -31.23 31.35
C ALA A 132 -11.02 -31.05 31.48
N GLY A 133 -11.74 -32.02 30.89
CA GLY A 133 -12.89 -32.73 31.46
C GLY A 133 -14.04 -31.92 32.06
N GLY A 134 -15.17 -31.87 31.36
CA GLY A 134 -16.46 -31.48 31.92
C GLY A 134 -17.47 -31.11 30.84
N ASP A 135 -18.60 -31.80 30.84
CA ASP A 135 -19.74 -31.59 29.95
C ASP A 135 -20.28 -30.13 29.95
N ILE A 136 -21.11 -29.86 28.93
CA ILE A 136 -22.26 -28.93 28.87
C ILE A 136 -22.07 -27.59 28.10
N GLN A 137 -22.87 -27.50 27.03
CA GLN A 137 -23.55 -26.36 26.36
C GLN A 137 -22.77 -25.23 25.65
N SER A 138 -22.94 -25.20 24.32
CA SER A 138 -22.76 -24.02 23.47
C SER A 138 -23.94 -23.05 23.61
N PRO A 139 -23.72 -21.73 23.79
CA PRO A 139 -24.79 -20.74 23.65
C PRO A 139 -25.00 -20.39 22.18
N LEU A 140 -26.21 -20.63 21.69
CA LEU A 140 -26.76 -19.96 20.52
C LEU A 140 -27.30 -18.59 20.95
N THR A 141 -27.02 -17.54 20.18
CA THR A 141 -27.99 -16.52 19.70
C THR A 141 -27.24 -15.40 18.95
N PRO A 142 -27.93 -14.72 18.02
CA PRO A 142 -28.42 -13.41 18.40
C PRO A 142 -29.92 -13.23 18.16
N GLU A 143 -30.52 -12.46 19.06
CA GLU A 143 -31.93 -12.18 19.22
C GLU A 143 -32.53 -11.36 18.07
N SER A 144 -33.76 -11.72 17.71
CA SER A 144 -34.69 -10.88 16.95
C SER A 144 -35.62 -10.18 17.95
N ILE A 145 -35.65 -8.85 17.91
CA ILE A 145 -36.53 -8.00 18.72
C ILE A 145 -37.69 -7.49 17.84
N ASN A 146 -38.92 -7.92 18.12
CA ASN A 146 -40.03 -7.04 18.47
C ASN A 146 -41.28 -7.90 18.77
N GLY A 147 -41.88 -7.74 19.95
CA GLY A 147 -43.08 -8.46 20.39
C GLY A 147 -44.26 -7.51 20.66
N THR A 148 -45.48 -8.03 20.56
CA THR A 148 -46.73 -7.65 21.29
C THR A 148 -47.77 -8.70 20.85
N ASP A 149 -48.07 -9.72 21.64
CA ASP A 149 -49.06 -9.81 22.74
C ASP A 149 -50.53 -9.88 22.30
N ASP A 150 -51.14 -10.95 22.82
CA ASP A 150 -52.54 -11.31 23.10
C ASP A 150 -53.58 -11.85 22.08
N GLU A 151 -54.12 -12.99 22.52
CA GLU A 151 -55.33 -13.79 22.24
C GLU A 151 -56.30 -13.47 21.08
N ARG A 152 -56.64 -14.50 20.28
CA ARG A 152 -57.94 -15.22 20.33
C ARG A 152 -58.14 -16.30 19.25
N ALA A 153 -58.53 -17.47 19.73
CA ALA A 153 -59.56 -18.39 19.22
C ALA A 153 -59.45 -19.00 17.79
N MET A 154 -59.22 -20.32 17.78
CA MET A 154 -59.75 -21.27 16.78
C MET A 154 -61.29 -21.19 16.70
N PRO A 155 -61.91 -21.72 15.63
CA PRO A 155 -62.88 -22.77 15.92
C PRO A 155 -62.89 -23.97 14.96
N GLU A 156 -63.58 -24.96 15.50
CA GLU A 156 -63.73 -26.37 15.22
C GLU A 156 -64.79 -26.69 14.14
N VAL A 157 -64.76 -27.94 13.71
CA VAL A 157 -65.62 -28.62 12.73
C VAL A 157 -67.07 -28.79 13.23
N THR A 158 -68.09 -28.61 12.37
CA THR A 158 -69.30 -29.47 12.33
C THR A 158 -70.17 -29.28 11.07
N GLN A 159 -70.85 -30.38 10.70
CA GLN A 159 -71.63 -30.68 9.48
C GLN A 159 -73.06 -30.07 9.46
N ASN A 160 -73.63 -29.86 8.26
CA ASN A 160 -74.95 -30.41 7.88
C ASN A 160 -75.35 -30.18 6.39
N SER A 161 -75.77 -31.29 5.75
CA SER A 161 -76.92 -31.49 4.83
C SER A 161 -76.95 -30.99 3.36
N GLU A 162 -76.85 -32.00 2.47
CA GLU A 162 -77.15 -32.24 1.02
C GLU A 162 -78.44 -31.64 0.37
N PRO A 163 -78.79 -31.89 -0.94
CA PRO A 163 -78.14 -32.70 -2.01
C PRO A 163 -78.06 -32.07 -3.42
N ARG A 164 -77.12 -32.50 -4.29
CA ARG A 164 -77.42 -32.66 -5.74
C ARG A 164 -76.42 -33.55 -6.52
N ALA A 165 -76.93 -34.74 -6.89
CA ALA A 165 -76.68 -35.57 -8.08
C ALA A 165 -75.28 -36.15 -8.39
N GLU A 166 -75.17 -37.47 -8.21
CA GLU A 166 -74.28 -38.40 -8.91
C GLU A 166 -75.12 -39.41 -9.74
N PRO A 167 -74.58 -40.36 -10.54
CA PRO A 167 -73.17 -40.64 -10.93
C PRO A 167 -73.01 -40.91 -12.44
N THR A 168 -71.77 -41.08 -12.97
CA THR A 168 -71.37 -42.28 -13.74
C THR A 168 -69.92 -42.26 -14.29
N GLN A 169 -69.21 -43.36 -13.99
CA GLN A 169 -68.35 -44.17 -14.87
C GLN A 169 -66.83 -43.87 -14.98
N ASN A 170 -66.10 -44.59 -14.12
CA ASN A 170 -64.79 -45.25 -14.31
C ASN A 170 -64.15 -45.23 -15.72
N ALA A 171 -62.89 -44.78 -15.82
CA ALA A 171 -61.84 -45.44 -16.63
C ALA A 171 -60.41 -44.94 -16.28
N LEU A 172 -59.67 -45.80 -15.56
CA LEU A 172 -58.23 -46.10 -15.67
C LEU A 172 -57.16 -45.00 -15.40
N PRO A 173 -56.57 -45.02 -14.19
CA PRO A 173 -55.32 -44.37 -13.84
C PRO A 173 -54.14 -45.35 -14.00
N PHE A 174 -53.39 -45.28 -15.10
CA PHE A 174 -52.12 -46.04 -15.22
C PHE A 174 -50.99 -45.29 -15.94
N THR A 175 -51.29 -44.22 -16.68
CA THR A 175 -50.29 -43.41 -17.40
C THR A 175 -49.57 -42.38 -16.52
N HIS A 176 -50.23 -41.87 -15.46
CA HIS A 176 -49.59 -40.92 -14.55
C HIS A 176 -48.45 -41.54 -13.71
N SER A 177 -48.60 -42.79 -13.26
CA SER A 177 -47.59 -43.45 -12.41
C SER A 177 -46.27 -43.69 -13.16
N SER A 178 -46.31 -44.05 -14.44
CA SER A 178 -45.10 -44.29 -15.25
C SER A 178 -44.33 -42.99 -15.52
N THR A 179 -45.03 -41.89 -15.81
CA THR A 179 -44.42 -40.58 -16.06
C THR A 179 -43.81 -39.99 -14.79
N ILE A 180 -44.47 -40.17 -13.64
CA ILE A 180 -43.94 -39.77 -12.33
C ILE A 180 -42.67 -40.57 -12.00
N SER A 181 -42.65 -41.88 -12.26
CA SER A 181 -41.46 -42.71 -12.03
C SER A 181 -40.26 -42.24 -12.87
N LYS A 182 -40.48 -41.93 -14.16
CA LYS A 182 -39.44 -41.40 -15.05
C LYS A 182 -38.91 -40.03 -14.60
N HIS A 183 -39.77 -39.17 -14.04
CA HIS A 183 -39.34 -37.89 -13.48
C HIS A 183 -38.39 -38.09 -12.30
N TRP A 184 -38.73 -38.97 -11.35
CA TRP A 184 -37.87 -39.25 -10.19
C TRP A 184 -36.54 -39.90 -10.58
N GLU A 185 -36.54 -40.78 -11.58
CA GLU A 185 -35.31 -41.37 -12.13
C GLU A 185 -34.39 -40.31 -12.76
N ALA A 186 -34.96 -39.39 -13.54
CA ALA A 186 -34.22 -38.28 -14.14
C ALA A 186 -33.64 -37.33 -13.07
N GLU A 187 -34.42 -37.04 -12.03
CA GLU A 187 -33.98 -36.20 -10.92
C GLU A 187 -32.88 -36.86 -10.10
N LEU A 188 -32.97 -38.17 -9.85
CA LEU A 188 -31.90 -38.93 -9.20
C LEU A 188 -30.61 -38.93 -10.04
N ALA A 189 -30.71 -39.06 -11.36
CA ALA A 189 -29.55 -38.98 -12.26
C ALA A 189 -28.92 -37.57 -12.24
N ALA A 190 -29.74 -36.52 -12.24
CA ALA A 190 -29.28 -35.13 -12.13
C ALA A 190 -28.58 -34.88 -10.78
N LEU A 191 -29.16 -35.37 -9.67
CA LEU A 191 -28.58 -35.27 -8.33
C LEU A 191 -27.24 -36.00 -8.24
N LYS A 192 -27.12 -37.21 -8.81
CA LYS A 192 -25.83 -37.93 -8.89
C LYS A 192 -24.79 -37.15 -9.70
N GLY A 193 -25.21 -36.57 -10.84
CA GLY A 193 -24.34 -35.71 -11.65
C GLY A 193 -23.86 -34.46 -10.90
N ASN A 194 -24.75 -33.82 -10.14
CA ASN A 194 -24.40 -32.67 -9.30
C ASN A 194 -23.44 -33.06 -8.16
N ASN A 195 -23.67 -34.20 -7.51
CA ASN A 195 -22.76 -34.71 -6.47
C ASN A 195 -21.35 -35.00 -7.03
N ALA A 196 -21.25 -35.57 -8.22
CA ALA A 196 -19.97 -35.80 -8.88
C ALA A 196 -19.24 -34.48 -9.20
N LYS A 197 -19.97 -33.46 -9.68
CA LYS A 197 -19.41 -32.12 -9.92
C LYS A 197 -18.90 -31.46 -8.63
N LEU A 198 -19.66 -31.55 -7.54
CA LEU A 198 -19.24 -31.04 -6.24
C LEU A 198 -17.98 -31.74 -5.72
N THR A 199 -17.90 -33.06 -5.89
CA THR A 199 -16.71 -33.84 -5.52
C THR A 199 -15.48 -33.42 -6.33
N ALA A 200 -15.63 -33.22 -7.65
CA ALA A 200 -14.55 -32.73 -8.50
C ALA A 200 -14.09 -31.32 -8.10
N ALA A 201 -15.03 -30.41 -7.87
CA ALA A 201 -14.72 -29.04 -7.43
C ALA A 201 -14.03 -29.00 -6.06
N LEU A 202 -14.38 -29.91 -5.15
CA LEU A 202 -13.72 -30.04 -3.85
C LEU A 202 -12.26 -30.51 -3.98
N LEU A 203 -12.00 -31.50 -4.85
CA LEU A 203 -10.64 -31.96 -5.14
C LEU A 203 -9.80 -30.86 -5.80
N GLU A 204 -10.37 -30.13 -6.75
CA GLU A 204 -9.74 -28.98 -7.39
C GLU A 204 -9.43 -27.87 -6.38
N SER A 205 -10.40 -27.53 -5.52
CA SER A 205 -10.18 -26.57 -4.42
C SER A 205 -9.05 -27.03 -3.49
N THR A 206 -8.96 -28.32 -3.20
CA THR A 206 -7.89 -28.89 -2.37
C THR A 206 -6.53 -28.80 -3.05
N ALA A 207 -6.46 -29.03 -4.37
CA ALA A 207 -5.24 -28.85 -5.16
C ALA A 207 -4.81 -27.39 -5.22
N ASN A 208 -5.76 -26.47 -5.44
CA ASN A 208 -5.52 -25.03 -5.43
C ASN A 208 -4.94 -24.58 -4.10
N VAL A 209 -5.50 -25.02 -2.97
CA VAL A 209 -4.95 -24.70 -1.63
C VAL A 209 -3.48 -25.12 -1.50
N LYS A 210 -3.11 -26.29 -2.02
CA LYS A 210 -1.70 -26.75 -2.01
C LYS A 210 -0.81 -25.87 -2.89
N GLN A 211 -1.27 -25.51 -4.08
CA GLN A 211 -0.53 -24.61 -4.98
C GLN A 211 -0.34 -23.21 -4.36
N TRP A 212 -1.39 -22.63 -3.78
CA TRP A 212 -1.30 -21.34 -3.10
C TRP A 212 -0.33 -21.38 -1.91
N LYS A 213 -0.35 -22.45 -1.12
CA LYS A 213 0.64 -22.64 -0.04
C LYS A 213 2.06 -22.72 -0.56
N GLN A 214 2.30 -23.44 -1.66
CA GLN A 214 3.62 -23.53 -2.28
C GLN A 214 4.08 -22.18 -2.82
N GLN A 215 3.19 -21.44 -3.48
CA GLN A 215 3.49 -20.10 -4.00
C GLN A 215 3.80 -19.11 -2.87
N LEU A 216 3.07 -19.18 -1.77
CA LEU A 216 3.31 -18.36 -0.59
C LEU A 216 4.69 -18.66 0.01
N ALA A 217 5.06 -19.94 0.15
CA ALA A 217 6.37 -20.34 0.65
C ALA A 217 7.50 -19.82 -0.26
N ALA A 218 7.34 -19.90 -1.58
CA ALA A 218 8.31 -19.37 -2.54
C ALA A 218 8.48 -17.85 -2.42
N TYR A 219 7.39 -17.10 -2.22
CA TYR A 219 7.47 -15.66 -1.99
C TYR A 219 8.09 -15.29 -0.64
N GLN A 220 7.85 -16.08 0.40
CA GLN A 220 8.50 -15.89 1.70
C GLN A 220 10.02 -16.10 1.60
N GLU A 221 10.47 -17.16 0.94
CA GLU A 221 11.90 -17.42 0.70
C GLU A 221 12.57 -16.30 -0.10
N GLU A 222 11.92 -15.82 -1.17
CA GLU A 222 12.43 -14.71 -1.97
C GLU A 222 12.50 -13.40 -1.17
N ALA A 223 11.51 -13.14 -0.30
CA ALA A 223 11.52 -11.98 0.57
C ALA A 223 12.67 -12.03 1.59
N GLU A 224 12.92 -13.19 2.21
CA GLU A 224 14.05 -13.41 3.12
C GLU A 224 15.39 -13.23 2.39
N ARG A 225 15.51 -13.76 1.17
CA ARG A 225 16.70 -13.61 0.32
C ARG A 225 16.97 -12.15 -0.02
N LEU A 226 15.94 -11.40 -0.41
CA LEU A 226 16.05 -9.97 -0.70
C LEU A 226 16.41 -9.17 0.56
N HIS A 227 15.81 -9.48 1.70
CA HIS A 227 16.14 -8.83 2.96
C HIS A 227 17.61 -9.02 3.34
N LYS A 228 18.12 -10.26 3.24
CA LYS A 228 19.55 -10.54 3.46
C LYS A 228 20.43 -9.75 2.51
N ARG A 229 20.06 -9.66 1.23
CA ARG A 229 20.82 -8.92 0.23
C ARG A 229 20.87 -7.42 0.49
N VAL A 230 19.75 -6.83 0.97
CA VAL A 230 19.69 -5.42 1.36
C VAL A 230 20.65 -5.15 2.53
N THR A 231 20.60 -5.97 3.58
CA THR A 231 21.50 -5.83 4.74
C THR A 231 22.98 -5.91 4.36
N GLU A 232 23.34 -6.84 3.46
CA GLU A 232 24.71 -6.93 2.93
C GLU A 232 25.13 -5.65 2.18
N LEU A 233 24.25 -5.11 1.33
CA LEU A 233 24.52 -3.88 0.58
C LEU A 233 24.63 -2.65 1.48
N GLU A 234 23.81 -2.56 2.53
CA GLU A 234 23.88 -1.48 3.53
C GLU A 234 25.21 -1.52 4.30
N CYS A 235 25.69 -2.72 4.67
CA CYS A 235 27.00 -2.90 5.30
C CYS A 235 28.15 -2.45 4.37
N VAL A 236 28.14 -2.90 3.11
CA VAL A 236 29.15 -2.52 2.10
C VAL A 236 29.12 -1.02 1.83
N SER A 237 27.93 -0.41 1.71
CA SER A 237 27.79 1.03 1.50
C SER A 237 28.34 1.83 2.69
N SER A 238 28.08 1.39 3.92
CA SER A 238 28.61 2.02 5.13
C SER A 238 30.14 1.96 5.16
N GLN A 239 30.72 0.80 4.80
CA GLN A 239 32.17 0.65 4.68
C GLN A 239 32.77 1.53 3.58
N ALA A 240 32.11 1.62 2.42
CA ALA A 240 32.55 2.49 1.33
C ALA A 240 32.55 3.98 1.73
N ASN A 241 31.55 4.42 2.50
CA ASN A 241 31.48 5.79 3.02
C ASN A 241 32.63 6.08 4.01
N ALA A 242 32.95 5.13 4.90
CA ALA A 242 34.08 5.26 5.81
C ALA A 242 35.42 5.38 5.05
N VAL A 243 35.63 4.52 4.04
CA VAL A 243 36.82 4.58 3.17
C VAL A 243 36.88 5.91 2.41
N HIS A 244 35.75 6.41 1.91
CA HIS A 244 35.70 7.69 1.21
C HIS A 244 36.04 8.87 2.13
N THR A 245 35.56 8.84 3.37
CA THR A 245 35.88 9.86 4.39
C THR A 245 37.37 9.86 4.69
N HIS A 246 37.94 8.69 5.00
CA HIS A 246 39.37 8.55 5.26
C HIS A 246 40.24 8.97 4.06
N LYS A 247 39.82 8.65 2.83
CA LYS A 247 40.48 9.12 1.60
C LYS A 247 40.48 10.64 1.51
N THR A 248 39.37 11.29 1.88
CA THR A 248 39.25 12.75 1.85
C THR A 248 40.18 13.40 2.89
N GLU A 249 40.24 12.87 4.10
CA GLU A 249 41.14 13.33 5.17
C GLU A 249 42.62 13.18 4.79
N LEU A 250 43.00 12.04 4.19
CA LEU A 250 44.36 11.83 3.68
C LEU A 250 44.71 12.83 2.58
N ASN A 251 43.81 13.08 1.63
CA ASN A 251 44.03 14.08 0.57
C ASN A 251 44.21 15.49 1.14
N GLN A 252 43.44 15.85 2.17
CA GLN A 252 43.60 17.14 2.84
C GLN A 252 44.96 17.24 3.54
N THR A 253 45.38 16.17 4.24
CA THR A 253 46.70 16.11 4.89
C THR A 253 47.83 16.24 3.86
N ILE A 254 47.69 15.60 2.70
CA ILE A 254 48.66 15.73 1.60
C ILE A 254 48.76 17.18 1.15
N GLN A 255 47.64 17.88 0.93
CA GLN A 255 47.65 19.29 0.52
C GLN A 255 48.32 20.19 1.57
N GLU A 256 48.07 19.96 2.85
CA GLU A 256 48.70 20.72 3.94
C GLU A 256 50.22 20.48 4.00
N LEU A 257 50.66 19.23 3.81
CA LEU A 257 52.07 18.88 3.75
C LEU A 257 52.75 19.50 2.52
N GLU A 258 52.12 19.46 1.34
CA GLU A 258 52.63 20.09 0.12
C GLU A 258 52.78 21.61 0.29
N ALA A 259 51.79 22.28 0.89
CA ALA A 259 51.86 23.72 1.17
C ALA A 259 52.98 24.07 2.16
N THR A 260 53.15 23.24 3.20
CA THR A 260 54.23 23.41 4.19
C THR A 260 55.60 23.21 3.55
N LEU A 261 55.73 22.20 2.69
CA LEU A 261 56.96 21.88 1.97
C LEU A 261 57.32 23.05 1.03
N LYS A 262 56.36 23.56 0.27
CA LYS A 262 56.57 24.75 -0.59
C LYS A 262 57.05 25.96 0.20
N LYS A 263 56.44 26.25 1.35
CA LYS A 263 56.88 27.36 2.22
C LYS A 263 58.32 27.16 2.71
N LYS A 264 58.69 25.92 3.03
CA LYS A 264 60.06 25.59 3.45
C LYS A 264 61.06 25.72 2.31
N GLU A 265 60.68 25.37 1.08
CA GLU A 265 61.51 25.60 -0.11
C GLU A 265 61.75 27.10 -0.36
N GLU A 266 60.70 27.93 -0.24
CA GLU A 266 60.82 29.40 -0.36
C GLU A 266 61.74 30.00 0.72
N GLU A 267 61.62 29.54 1.97
CA GLU A 267 62.49 29.94 3.08
C GLU A 267 63.96 29.56 2.82
N ILE A 268 64.21 28.34 2.34
CA ILE A 268 65.55 27.88 1.97
C ILE A 268 66.15 28.76 0.87
N GLU A 269 65.37 29.12 -0.16
CA GLU A 269 65.85 29.95 -1.25
C GLU A 269 66.16 31.38 -0.79
N GLY A 270 65.35 31.94 0.11
CA GLY A 270 65.63 33.22 0.77
C GLY A 270 66.92 33.20 1.58
N LEU A 271 67.11 32.17 2.42
CA LEU A 271 68.33 32.01 3.21
C LEU A 271 69.58 31.84 2.33
N LYS A 272 69.49 31.12 1.21
CA LYS A 272 70.60 31.03 0.24
C LYS A 272 70.96 32.40 -0.34
N ALA A 273 69.97 33.21 -0.72
CA ALA A 273 70.21 34.54 -1.26
C ALA A 273 70.87 35.47 -0.22
N GLU A 274 70.47 35.36 1.04
CA GLU A 274 71.06 36.12 2.15
C GLU A 274 72.51 35.72 2.44
N ILE A 275 72.82 34.41 2.39
CA ILE A 275 74.20 33.90 2.48
C ILE A 275 75.06 34.47 1.34
N GLU A 276 74.55 34.51 0.12
CA GLU A 276 75.30 35.04 -1.03
C GLU A 276 75.57 36.55 -0.89
N ASN A 277 74.57 37.32 -0.47
CA ASN A 277 74.75 38.75 -0.18
C ASN A 277 75.78 38.99 0.93
N ALA A 278 75.73 38.19 2.01
CA ALA A 278 76.72 38.28 3.09
C ALA A 278 78.14 38.00 2.60
N ARG A 279 78.32 37.02 1.69
CA ARG A 279 79.62 36.74 1.06
C ARG A 279 80.12 37.91 0.22
N GLU A 280 79.24 38.53 -0.57
CA GLU A 280 79.61 39.68 -1.41
C GLU A 280 80.01 40.89 -0.58
N LEU A 281 79.25 41.21 0.48
CA LEU A 281 79.61 42.26 1.43
C LEU A 281 80.95 41.98 2.12
N GLN A 282 81.21 40.72 2.49
CA GLN A 282 82.48 40.33 3.08
C GLN A 282 83.64 40.50 2.10
N ALA A 283 83.47 40.13 0.83
CA ALA A 283 84.47 40.36 -0.22
C ALA A 283 84.75 41.86 -0.43
N GLN A 284 83.72 42.71 -0.41
CA GLN A 284 83.88 44.17 -0.49
C GLN A 284 84.67 44.73 0.71
N ARG A 285 84.34 44.29 1.93
CA ARG A 285 85.07 44.67 3.16
C ARG A 285 86.54 44.28 3.05
N ASP A 286 86.84 43.07 2.61
CA ASP A 286 88.20 42.56 2.49
C ASP A 286 88.99 43.37 1.45
N SER A 287 88.36 43.71 0.32
CA SER A 287 88.95 44.60 -0.70
C SER A 287 89.24 46.02 -0.17
N LEU A 288 88.31 46.61 0.58
CA LEU A 288 88.50 47.93 1.20
C LEU A 288 89.63 47.92 2.24
N THR A 289 89.70 46.86 3.05
CA THR A 289 90.76 46.68 4.06
C THR A 289 92.13 46.59 3.38
N GLN A 290 92.23 45.87 2.27
CA GLN A 290 93.47 45.76 1.49
C GLN A 290 93.93 47.10 0.88
N LYS A 291 93.00 47.99 0.50
CA LYS A 291 93.33 49.33 -0.03
C LYS A 291 93.77 50.33 1.05
N LEU A 292 93.51 50.04 2.32
CA LEU A 292 93.84 50.89 3.47
C LEU A 292 95.22 50.56 4.09
N GLN A 293 95.85 49.45 3.70
CA GLN A 293 97.25 49.10 4.01
C GLN A 293 98.21 49.65 2.97
#